data_AF-A0A1F9MNL2-F1
#
_entry.id   AF-A0A1F9MNL2-F1
#
_cell.length_a   1.000
_cell.length_b   1.000
_cell.length_c   1.000
_cell.angle_alpha   90.00
_cell.angle_beta   90.00
_cell.angle_gamma   90.00
#
_symmetry.space_group_name_H-M   'P 1'
#
loop_
_entity.id
_entity.type
_entity.pdbx_description
1 polymer ?
#
loop_
_entity_poly.entity_id
_entity_poly.type
_entity_poly.pdbx_seq_one_letter_code
_entity_poly.pdbx_strand_id
1 'polypeptide(L)'
;MMHLTAVLKTDQGSSTIHLGPAWYLEQQQLALKVGDALEVTGSKVTLNQKPTIIAKELRVNGKTLKLRDEQGVPLWRGMGPGGGPGR
;
A
#
# COMPACT_ATOMS: atom_id res chain seq x y z
N MET A 1 15.66 0.26 0.17
CA MET A 1 14.32 0.21 -0.46
C MET A 1 13.40 1.04 0.42
N MET A 2 12.80 2.12 -0.09
CA MET A 2 11.95 3.00 0.71
C MET A 2 10.53 2.42 0.67
N HIS A 3 10.06 1.91 1.81
CA HIS A 3 8.72 1.35 1.94
C HIS A 3 7.79 2.43 2.49
N LEU A 4 6.69 2.70 1.79
CA LEU A 4 5.62 3.54 2.31
C LEU A 4 4.75 2.71 3.25
N THR A 5 4.71 3.14 4.50
CA THR A 5 3.79 2.66 5.51
C THR A 5 2.78 3.77 5.83
N ALA A 6 1.50 3.41 5.89
CA ALA A 6 0.45 4.30 6.37
C ALA A 6 0.02 3.84 7.76
N VAL A 7 -0.28 4.77 8.66
CA VAL A 7 -0.85 4.43 9.97
C VAL A 7 -2.34 4.69 9.91
N LEU A 8 -3.14 3.64 10.04
CA LEU A 8 -4.59 3.76 10.14
C LEU A 8 -4.98 3.78 11.61
N LYS A 9 -5.59 4.88 12.03
CA LYS A 9 -6.22 4.99 13.34
C LYS A 9 -7.67 4.55 13.21
N THR A 10 -8.02 3.46 13.87
CA THR A 10 -9.40 3.01 14.01
C THR A 10 -9.82 3.09 15.47
N ASP A 11 -11.11 2.92 15.75
CA ASP A 11 -11.65 2.87 17.11
C ASP A 11 -10.97 1.81 17.99
N GLN A 12 -10.48 0.73 17.36
CA GLN A 12 -9.79 -0.39 17.99
C GLN A 12 -8.28 -0.14 18.19
N GLY A 13 -7.74 1.00 17.76
CA GLY A 13 -6.34 1.38 17.93
C GLY A 13 -5.63 1.76 16.62
N SER A 14 -4.31 1.96 16.71
CA SER A 14 -3.46 2.31 15.55
C SER A 14 -2.87 1.06 14.90
N SER A 15 -3.15 0.83 13.63
CA SER A 15 -2.59 -0.28 12.85
C SER A 15 -1.67 0.25 11.75
N THR A 16 -0.49 -0.35 11.60
CA THR A 16 0.48 0.02 10.56
C THR A 16 0.17 -0.73 9.28
N ILE A 17 -0.15 -0.04 8.21
CA ILE A 17 -0.44 -0.60 6.89
C ILE A 17 0.82 -0.54 6.03
N HIS A 18 1.24 -1.68 5.50
CA HIS A 18 2.35 -1.77 4.56
C HIS A 18 1.82 -1.70 3.12
N LEU A 19 1.79 -0.47 2.58
CA LEU A 19 1.27 -0.17 1.24
C LEU A 19 2.28 -0.54 0.14
N GLY A 20 3.58 -0.51 0.43
CA GLY A 20 4.63 -0.80 -0.54
C GLY A 20 5.37 0.47 -0.94
N PRO A 21 6.11 0.49 -2.05
CA PRO A 21 6.91 1.64 -2.41
C PRO A 21 6.06 2.85 -2.84
N ALA A 22 6.45 4.04 -2.38
CA ALA A 22 5.79 5.31 -2.75
C ALA A 22 5.74 5.52 -4.27
N TRP A 23 6.84 5.23 -4.97
CA TRP A 23 6.94 5.41 -6.42
C TRP A 23 5.88 4.61 -7.19
N TYR A 24 5.45 3.44 -6.69
CA TYR A 24 4.44 2.62 -7.38
C TYR A 24 3.06 3.28 -7.29
N LEU A 25 2.74 3.91 -6.16
CA LEU A 25 1.51 4.69 -5.99
C LEU A 25 1.52 5.92 -6.89
N GLU A 26 2.66 6.60 -7.00
CA GLU A 26 2.85 7.75 -7.89
C GLU A 26 2.70 7.37 -9.37
N GLN A 27 3.27 6.25 -9.80
CA GLN A 27 3.11 5.72 -11.16
C GLN A 27 1.64 5.46 -11.52
N GLN A 28 0.85 5.05 -10.53
CA GLN A 28 -0.59 4.78 -10.66
C GLN A 28 -1.44 6.06 -10.49
N GLN A 29 -0.78 7.22 -10.38
CA GLN A 29 -1.41 8.53 -10.18
C GLN A 29 -2.37 8.51 -8.99
N LEU A 30 -1.91 7.85 -7.92
CA LEU A 30 -2.64 7.65 -6.69
C LEU A 30 -1.96 8.48 -5.60
N ALA A 31 -2.49 9.68 -5.37
CA ALA A 31 -2.02 10.57 -4.33
C ALA A 31 -2.74 10.25 -3.02
N LEU A 32 -1.99 9.78 -2.03
CA LEU A 32 -2.49 9.59 -0.67
C LEU A 32 -2.25 10.86 0.13
N LYS A 33 -3.31 11.46 0.66
CA LYS A 33 -3.19 12.58 1.61
C LYS A 33 -3.70 12.17 2.97
N VAL A 34 -3.08 12.74 4.00
CA VAL A 34 -3.58 12.61 5.38
C VAL A 34 -4.98 13.24 5.42
N GLY A 35 -5.96 12.46 5.85
CA GLY A 35 -7.37 12.87 5.90
C GLY A 35 -8.24 12.34 4.76
N ASP A 36 -7.66 11.75 3.70
CA ASP A 36 -8.45 11.08 2.67
C ASP A 36 -9.07 9.78 3.22
N ALA A 37 -10.33 9.54 2.83
CA ALA A 37 -10.98 8.26 3.03
C ALA A 37 -10.40 7.24 2.05
N LEU A 38 -9.75 6.22 2.60
CA LEU A 38 -9.14 5.13 1.86
C LEU A 38 -9.62 3.80 2.41
N GLU A 39 -9.98 2.89 1.51
CA GLU A 39 -10.32 1.52 1.84
C GLU A 39 -9.10 0.65 1.54
N VAL A 40 -8.64 -0.10 2.53
CA VAL A 40 -7.51 -1.01 2.36
C VAL A 40 -8.01 -2.43 2.58
N THR A 41 -7.90 -3.25 1.55
CA THR A 41 -8.16 -4.68 1.65
C THR A 41 -6.84 -5.40 1.83
N GLY A 42 -6.71 -6.16 2.89
CA GLY A 42 -5.45 -6.82 3.21
C GLY A 42 -5.59 -7.79 4.38
N SER A 43 -4.46 -8.36 4.76
CA SER A 43 -4.39 -9.28 5.89
C SER A 43 -3.81 -8.57 7.10
N LYS A 44 -4.60 -8.50 8.18
CA LYS A 44 -4.12 -8.04 9.49
C LYS A 44 -3.28 -9.15 10.11
N VAL A 45 -2.02 -8.85 10.39
CA VAL A 45 -1.04 -9.72 11.01
C VAL A 45 -0.41 -9.01 12.20
N THR A 46 -0.06 -9.76 13.23
CA THR A 46 0.69 -9.21 14.36
C THR A 46 2.16 -9.43 14.11
N LEU A 47 2.89 -8.38 13.74
CA LEU A 47 4.33 -8.44 13.50
C LEU A 47 5.04 -7.71 14.64
N ASN A 48 5.98 -8.39 15.32
CA ASN A 48 6.71 -7.83 16.46
C ASN A 48 5.79 -7.20 17.52
N GLN A 49 4.71 -7.90 17.89
CA GLN A 49 3.67 -7.44 18.85
C GLN A 49 2.92 -6.17 18.42
N LYS A 50 3.09 -5.72 17.17
CA LYS A 50 2.39 -4.56 16.60
C LYS A 50 1.37 -5.01 15.55
N PRO A 51 0.14 -4.50 15.60
CA PRO A 51 -0.85 -4.75 14.57
C PRO A 51 -0.38 -4.13 13.25
N THR A 52 -0.08 -5.00 12.30
CA THR A 52 0.39 -4.64 10.96
C THR A 52 -0.60 -5.18 9.93
N ILE A 53 -0.92 -4.40 8.91
CA ILE A 53 -1.82 -4.82 7.83
C ILE A 53 -1.00 -4.86 6.56
N ILE A 54 -0.98 -6.03 5.92
CA ILE A 54 -0.38 -6.20 4.61
C ILE A 54 -1.45 -5.86 3.57
N ALA A 55 -1.35 -4.68 2.96
CA ALA A 55 -2.33 -4.23 1.98
C ALA A 55 -2.24 -5.04 0.67
N LYS A 56 -3.30 -5.77 0.32
CA LYS A 56 -3.44 -6.44 -0.97
C LYS A 56 -3.95 -5.46 -2.02
N GLU A 57 -4.95 -4.68 -1.66
CA GLU A 57 -5.62 -3.72 -2.52
C GLU A 57 -5.88 -2.43 -1.74
N LEU A 58 -5.82 -1.30 -2.44
CA LEU A 58 -6.06 0.03 -1.91
C LEU A 58 -7.07 0.71 -2.81
N ARG A 59 -8.13 1.27 -2.22
CA ARG A 59 -9.10 2.07 -2.93
C ARG A 59 -9.15 3.48 -2.34
N VAL A 60 -9.01 4.48 -3.19
CA VAL A 60 -9.06 5.89 -2.79
C VAL A 60 -9.74 6.69 -3.89
N ASN A 61 -10.61 7.64 -3.54
CA ASN A 61 -11.30 8.50 -4.51
C ASN A 61 -11.95 7.69 -5.67
N GLY A 62 -12.50 6.51 -5.38
CA GLY A 62 -13.10 5.61 -6.37
C GLY A 62 -12.12 4.85 -7.27
N LYS A 63 -10.81 5.13 -7.20
CA LYS A 63 -9.77 4.35 -7.89
C LYS A 63 -9.37 3.15 -7.05
N THR A 64 -9.36 1.97 -7.66
CA THR A 64 -8.87 0.74 -7.04
C THR A 64 -7.48 0.41 -7.58
N LEU A 65 -6.51 0.32 -6.68
CA LEU A 65 -5.15 -0.07 -6.97
C LEU A 65 -4.82 -1.38 -6.28
N LYS A 66 -4.45 -2.37 -7.09
CA LYS A 66 -3.88 -3.62 -6.59
C LYS A 66 -2.40 -3.40 -6.26
N LEU A 67 -2.02 -3.78 -5.05
CA LEU A 67 -0.65 -3.73 -4.54
C LEU A 67 -0.03 -5.12 -4.60
N ARG A 68 -0.81 -6.15 -4.24
CA ARG A 68 -0.40 -7.55 -4.26
C ARG A 68 -1.46 -8.38 -4.95
N ASP A 69 -1.02 -9.43 -5.64
CA ASP A 69 -1.92 -10.44 -6.19
C ASP A 69 -2.47 -11.36 -5.08
N GLU A 70 -3.37 -12.28 -5.42
CA GLU A 70 -3.97 -13.27 -4.53
C GLU A 70 -2.95 -14.16 -3.83
N GLN A 71 -1.81 -14.39 -4.49
CA GLN A 71 -0.69 -15.13 -3.93
C GLN A 71 0.19 -14.28 -2.98
N GLY A 72 -0.19 -13.03 -2.71
CA GLY A 72 0.59 -12.09 -1.89
C GLY A 72 1.83 -11.53 -2.60
N VAL A 73 1.98 -11.81 -3.90
CA VAL A 73 3.09 -11.33 -4.72
C VAL A 73 2.90 -9.84 -5.00
N PRO A 74 3.88 -8.98 -4.64
CA PRO A 74 3.78 -7.55 -4.92
C PRO A 74 3.81 -7.31 -6.44
N LEU A 75 2.88 -6.50 -6.95
CA LEU A 75 2.77 -6.22 -8.39
C LEU A 75 3.93 -5.36 -8.92
N TRP A 76 4.58 -4.59 -8.04
CA TRP A 76 5.83 -3.91 -8.35
C TRP A 76 7.05 -4.85 -8.42
N ARG A 77 6.90 -6.15 -8.16
CA ARG A 77 7.99 -7.12 -8.29
C ARG A 77 8.38 -7.22 -9.77
N GLY A 78 9.57 -6.72 -10.10
CA GLY A 78 10.06 -6.63 -11.49
C GLY A 78 9.92 -5.24 -12.12
N MET A 79 9.15 -4.35 -11.50
CA MET A 79 9.14 -2.92 -11.81
C MET A 79 10.12 -2.24 -10.86
N GLY A 80 11.29 -1.87 -11.39
CA GLY A 80 12.28 -1.11 -10.64
C GLY A 80 11.99 0.40 -10.75
N PRO A 81 12.41 1.21 -9.77
CA PRO A 81 12.35 2.68 -9.87
C PRO A 81 13.24 3.27 -11.00
N GLY A 82 13.96 2.44 -11.75
CA GLY A 82 14.69 2.80 -12.96
C GLY A 82 14.05 2.32 -14.27
N GLY A 83 12.88 1.68 -14.23
CA GLY A 83 12.15 1.16 -15.40
C GLY A 83 11.15 2.16 -15.99
N GLY A 84 11.45 3.46 -15.96
CA GLY A 84 10.76 4.40 -16.85
C GLY A 84 10.99 3.95 -18.30
N PRO A 85 10.09 4.26 -19.24
CA PRO A 85 10.32 3.93 -20.65
C PRO A 85 11.69 4.49 -21.04
N GLY A 86 12.63 3.57 -21.26
CA GLY A 86 13.82 3.86 -22.03
C GLY A 86 13.32 4.47 -23.33
N ARG A 87 13.87 5.63 -23.66
CA ARG A 87 13.60 6.37 -24.89
C ARG A 87 13.48 5.47 -26.12
#